data_AF-A0A1Z1VVP3-F1
#
_entry.id   AF-A0A1Z1VVP3-F1
#
_cell.length_a   1.000
_cell.length_b   1.000
_cell.length_c   1.000
_cell.angle_alpha   90.00
_cell.angle_beta   90.00
_cell.angle_gamma   90.00
#
_symmetry.space_group_name_H-M   'P 1'
#
loop_
_entity.id
_entity.type
_entity.pdbx_description
1 polymer ?
#
loop_
_entity_poly.entity_id
_entity_poly.type
_entity_poly.pdbx_seq_one_letter_code
_entity_poly.pdbx_strand_id
1 'polypeptide(L)'
;MSTVNQPELKQPEKAVSSEDIDNFIVDVFKETGHKISKDDPVISLIFLNQKIQEKFSNELQANFTALSEGFRQVVSSVENDYIQRFKNIVETCGDLDNEIKEKVEEGKNDLKETSIEVKEKLTDDIIELISGIKRNQEKNNKLYEEKLKSLSKAVKPFSTRTAIAICALCTLCLSAAFSGATWYVAQHEKEASLRFYARAFLDMKKITEESMRKLPKSDQQNIKLKLDEIDSRKP
;
A
#
# COMPACT_ATOMS: atom_id res chain seq x y z
N MET A 1 -92.24 4.07 -39.70
CA MET A 1 -92.58 5.11 -38.71
C MET A 1 -91.82 4.79 -37.43
N SER A 2 -90.73 5.50 -37.16
CA SER A 2 -90.02 5.44 -35.87
C SER A 2 -90.07 6.83 -35.27
N THR A 3 -90.72 6.92 -34.11
CA THR A 3 -90.89 8.13 -33.31
C THR A 3 -89.54 8.58 -32.77
N VAL A 4 -89.14 9.79 -33.17
CA VAL A 4 -88.00 10.51 -32.58
C VAL A 4 -88.46 11.06 -31.24
N ASN A 5 -87.97 10.50 -30.14
CA ASN A 5 -88.15 11.08 -28.81
C ASN A 5 -87.30 12.36 -28.72
N GLN A 6 -87.96 13.52 -28.62
CA GLN A 6 -87.30 14.76 -28.23
C GLN A 6 -86.87 14.67 -26.75
N PRO A 7 -85.66 15.09 -26.38
CA PRO A 7 -85.25 15.16 -24.99
C PRO A 7 -86.05 16.27 -24.28
N GLU A 8 -86.72 15.92 -23.18
CA GLU A 8 -87.34 16.87 -22.27
C GLU A 8 -86.30 17.85 -21.73
N LEU A 9 -86.49 19.15 -22.02
CA LEU A 9 -85.76 20.23 -21.36
C LEU A 9 -86.13 20.24 -19.87
N LYS A 10 -85.31 19.57 -19.04
CA LYS A 10 -85.36 19.79 -17.59
C LYS A 10 -85.10 21.27 -17.32
N GLN A 11 -86.07 21.94 -16.70
CA GLN A 11 -85.86 23.29 -16.17
C GLN A 11 -84.67 23.25 -15.20
N PRO A 12 -83.77 24.25 -15.24
CA PRO A 12 -82.68 24.32 -14.30
C PRO A 12 -83.23 24.36 -12.88
N GLU A 13 -82.67 23.52 -12.01
CA GLU A 13 -82.93 23.54 -10.57
C GLU A 13 -82.77 24.97 -10.04
N LYS A 14 -83.72 25.45 -9.23
CA LYS A 14 -83.63 26.81 -8.65
C LYS A 14 -82.32 26.93 -7.86
N ALA A 15 -81.51 27.91 -8.22
CA ALA A 15 -80.17 28.09 -7.65
C ALA A 15 -80.18 28.48 -6.15
N VAL A 16 -81.31 28.96 -5.62
CA VAL A 16 -81.49 29.43 -4.24
C VAL A 16 -82.83 28.92 -3.71
N SER A 17 -82.88 28.45 -2.46
CA SER A 17 -84.13 28.01 -1.85
C SER A 17 -84.99 29.21 -1.45
N SER A 18 -86.31 29.07 -1.49
CA SER A 18 -87.22 30.12 -1.03
C SER A 18 -87.07 30.42 0.47
N GLU A 19 -86.59 29.44 1.23
CA GLU A 19 -86.36 29.55 2.67
C GLU A 19 -85.13 30.42 2.97
N ASP A 20 -84.08 30.34 2.16
CA ASP A 20 -82.88 31.19 2.29
C ASP A 20 -83.21 32.67 2.02
N ILE A 21 -84.04 32.93 1.01
CA ILE A 21 -84.51 34.28 0.68
C ILE A 21 -85.34 34.85 1.84
N ASP A 22 -86.23 34.03 2.41
CA ASP A 22 -87.10 34.44 3.50
C ASP A 22 -86.30 34.73 4.78
N ASN A 23 -85.31 33.88 5.09
CA ASN A 23 -84.39 34.09 6.21
C ASN A 23 -83.57 35.36 6.03
N PHE A 24 -83.01 35.60 4.84
CA PHE A 24 -82.26 36.82 4.53
C PHE A 24 -83.11 38.09 4.69
N ILE A 25 -84.35 38.10 4.21
CA ILE A 25 -85.26 39.25 4.34
C ILE A 25 -85.58 39.53 5.81
N VAL A 26 -85.80 38.48 6.60
CA VAL A 26 -86.04 38.60 8.05
C VAL A 26 -84.83 39.20 8.75
N ASP A 27 -83.62 38.79 8.38
CA ASP A 27 -82.39 39.29 9.00
C ASP A 27 -82.10 40.74 8.61
N VAL A 28 -82.29 41.12 7.34
CA VAL A 28 -82.23 42.54 6.92
C VAL A 28 -83.22 43.38 7.70
N PHE A 29 -84.46 42.90 7.91
CA PHE A 29 -85.45 43.63 8.69
C PHE A 29 -85.06 43.77 10.16
N LYS A 30 -84.51 42.72 10.79
CA LYS A 30 -84.04 42.77 12.17
C LYS A 30 -82.90 43.78 12.36
N GLU A 31 -81.97 43.86 11.43
CA GLU A 31 -80.81 44.76 11.53
C GLU A 31 -81.12 46.21 11.14
N THR A 32 -81.95 46.41 10.11
CA THR A 32 -82.12 47.73 9.49
C THR A 32 -83.50 48.36 9.74
N GLY A 33 -84.47 47.58 10.23
CA GLY A 33 -85.88 47.97 10.37
C GLY A 33 -86.62 48.15 9.04
N HIS A 34 -85.98 47.91 7.90
CA HIS A 34 -86.56 48.11 6.57
C HIS A 34 -87.10 46.81 5.98
N LYS A 35 -88.32 46.87 5.43
CA LYS A 35 -88.96 45.72 4.78
C LYS A 35 -88.65 45.73 3.29
N ILE A 36 -87.95 44.70 2.83
CA ILE A 36 -87.64 44.48 1.41
C ILE A 36 -88.60 43.44 0.81
N SER A 37 -88.88 43.57 -0.50
CA SER A 37 -89.75 42.63 -1.22
C SER A 37 -88.98 41.36 -1.58
N LYS A 38 -89.65 40.21 -1.62
CA LYS A 38 -89.07 38.96 -2.13
C LYS A 38 -88.64 39.06 -3.60
N ASP A 39 -89.33 39.90 -4.36
CA ASP A 39 -89.06 40.14 -5.78
C ASP A 39 -88.05 41.28 -6.01
N ASP A 40 -87.38 41.77 -4.97
CA ASP A 40 -86.38 42.82 -5.11
C ASP A 40 -85.16 42.29 -5.90
N PRO A 41 -84.81 42.92 -7.04
CA PRO A 41 -83.70 42.47 -7.87
C PRO A 41 -82.35 42.50 -7.14
N VAL A 42 -82.20 43.33 -6.09
CA VAL A 42 -80.97 43.41 -5.27
C VAL A 42 -80.73 42.11 -4.52
N ILE A 43 -81.79 41.45 -4.02
CA ILE A 43 -81.67 40.14 -3.34
C ILE A 43 -81.10 39.10 -4.29
N SER A 44 -81.59 39.07 -5.53
CA SER A 44 -81.10 38.16 -6.57
C SER A 44 -79.61 38.37 -6.87
N LEU A 45 -79.15 39.63 -6.90
CA LEU A 45 -77.74 39.96 -7.10
C LEU A 45 -76.86 39.52 -5.93
N ILE A 46 -77.33 39.64 -4.70
CA ILE A 46 -76.60 39.21 -3.49
C ILE A 46 -76.36 37.70 -3.53
N PHE A 47 -77.41 36.91 -3.73
CA PHE A 47 -77.28 35.45 -3.81
C PHE A 47 -76.47 34.99 -5.02
N LEU A 48 -76.58 35.68 -6.16
CA LEU A 48 -75.72 35.41 -7.32
C LEU A 48 -74.24 35.65 -6.98
N ASN A 49 -73.92 36.76 -6.32
CA ASN A 49 -72.54 37.06 -5.90
C ASN A 49 -72.02 36.01 -4.89
N GLN A 50 -72.85 35.60 -3.92
CA GLN A 50 -72.48 34.53 -2.97
C GLN A 50 -72.18 33.21 -3.70
N LYS A 51 -73.03 32.79 -4.65
CA LYS A 51 -72.80 31.59 -5.47
C LYS A 51 -71.53 31.67 -6.31
N ILE A 52 -71.25 32.84 -6.88
CA ILE A 52 -70.02 33.08 -7.65
C ILE A 52 -68.80 32.96 -6.72
N GLN A 53 -68.85 33.55 -5.52
CA GLN A 53 -67.78 33.45 -4.52
C GLN A 53 -67.55 32.02 -4.05
N GLU A 54 -68.62 31.28 -3.74
CA GLU A 54 -68.55 29.85 -3.38
C GLU A 54 -67.89 29.04 -4.50
N LYS A 55 -68.35 29.22 -5.74
CA LYS A 55 -67.80 28.51 -6.89
C LYS A 55 -66.31 28.82 -7.07
N PHE A 56 -65.93 30.09 -6.99
CA PHE A 56 -64.54 30.51 -7.10
C PHE A 56 -63.67 29.93 -5.97
N SER A 57 -64.17 29.96 -4.73
CA SER A 57 -63.48 29.37 -3.57
C SER A 57 -63.26 27.86 -3.75
N ASN A 58 -64.29 27.14 -4.20
CA ASN A 58 -64.21 25.70 -4.42
C ASN A 58 -63.25 25.35 -5.56
N GLU A 59 -63.27 26.08 -6.67
CA GLU A 59 -62.33 25.89 -7.78
C GLU A 59 -60.89 26.18 -7.34
N LEU A 60 -60.67 27.24 -6.56
CA LEU A 60 -59.35 27.59 -6.03
C LEU A 60 -58.83 26.48 -5.10
N GLN A 61 -59.66 25.98 -4.20
CA GLN A 61 -59.31 24.88 -3.31
C GLN A 61 -58.97 23.59 -4.08
N ALA A 62 -59.78 23.25 -5.09
CA ALA A 62 -59.53 22.10 -5.95
C ALA A 62 -58.19 22.23 -6.69
N ASN A 63 -57.90 23.41 -7.26
CA ASN A 63 -56.64 23.69 -7.95
C ASN A 63 -55.43 23.59 -7.02
N PHE A 64 -55.50 24.14 -5.80
CA PHE A 64 -54.41 24.01 -4.82
C PHE A 64 -54.18 22.56 -4.39
N THR A 65 -55.26 21.79 -4.22
CA THR A 65 -55.17 20.38 -3.85
C THR A 65 -54.50 19.58 -4.97
N ALA A 66 -54.93 19.79 -6.22
CA ALA A 66 -54.34 19.14 -7.39
C ALA A 66 -52.86 19.52 -7.58
N LEU A 67 -52.52 20.80 -7.38
CA LEU A 67 -51.14 21.27 -7.45
C LEU A 67 -50.27 20.63 -6.37
N SER A 68 -50.74 20.60 -5.12
CA SER A 68 -50.02 19.98 -4.00
C SER A 68 -49.79 18.50 -4.23
N GLU A 69 -50.79 17.78 -4.75
CA GLU A 69 -50.65 16.36 -5.06
C GLU A 69 -49.67 16.13 -6.22
N GLY A 70 -49.72 16.97 -7.25
CA GLY A 70 -48.76 16.95 -8.36
C GLY A 70 -47.33 17.13 -7.88
N PHE A 71 -47.07 18.10 -6.99
CA PHE A 71 -45.73 18.28 -6.39
C PHE A 71 -45.31 17.06 -5.57
N ARG A 72 -46.21 16.50 -4.75
CA ARG A 72 -45.93 15.30 -3.95
C ARG A 72 -45.54 14.12 -4.84
N GLN A 73 -46.25 13.92 -5.96
CA GLN A 73 -45.98 12.85 -6.90
C GLN A 73 -44.62 13.03 -7.60
N VAL A 74 -44.30 14.25 -8.04
CA VAL A 74 -43.00 14.55 -8.66
C VAL A 74 -41.87 14.27 -7.67
N VAL A 75 -41.97 14.76 -6.43
CA VAL A 75 -40.94 14.53 -5.41
C VAL A 75 -40.77 13.03 -5.13
N SER A 76 -41.88 12.30 -4.92
CA SER A 76 -41.81 10.86 -4.67
C SER A 76 -41.26 10.05 -5.85
N SER A 77 -41.59 10.45 -7.08
CA SER A 77 -41.04 9.83 -8.29
C SER A 77 -39.53 10.04 -8.37
N VAL A 78 -39.06 11.25 -8.08
CA VAL A 78 -37.64 11.59 -8.09
C VAL A 78 -36.89 10.85 -6.98
N GLU A 79 -37.43 10.80 -5.75
CA GLU A 79 -36.84 10.02 -4.66
C GLU A 79 -36.73 8.54 -5.02
N ASN A 80 -37.78 7.94 -5.58
CA ASN A 80 -37.76 6.55 -5.99
C ASN A 80 -36.73 6.30 -7.09
N ASP A 81 -36.61 7.18 -8.08
CA ASP A 81 -35.61 7.05 -9.14
C ASP A 81 -34.18 7.08 -8.57
N TYR A 82 -33.89 8.00 -7.63
CA TYR A 82 -32.61 8.05 -6.95
C TYR A 82 -32.33 6.83 -6.08
N ILE A 83 -33.32 6.33 -5.34
CA ILE A 83 -33.19 5.11 -4.52
C ILE A 83 -32.86 3.91 -5.41
N GLN A 84 -33.53 3.77 -6.56
CA GLN A 84 -33.24 2.68 -7.50
C GLN A 84 -31.84 2.81 -8.11
N ARG A 85 -31.44 4.00 -8.53
CA ARG A 85 -30.07 4.24 -9.01
C ARG A 85 -29.03 3.89 -7.95
N PHE A 86 -29.26 4.27 -6.69
CA PHE A 86 -28.35 3.94 -5.60
C PHE A 86 -28.26 2.44 -5.34
N LYS A 87 -29.40 1.72 -5.37
CA LYS A 87 -29.42 0.25 -5.27
C LYS A 87 -28.60 -0.40 -6.38
N ASN A 88 -28.80 0.01 -7.62
CA ASN A 88 -28.06 -0.52 -8.77
C ASN A 88 -26.55 -0.28 -8.64
N ILE A 89 -26.15 0.90 -8.15
CA ILE A 89 -24.72 1.20 -7.90
C ILE A 89 -24.16 0.26 -6.83
N VAL A 90 -24.87 0.07 -5.72
CA VAL A 90 -24.44 -0.83 -4.64
C VAL A 90 -24.30 -2.27 -5.12
N GLU A 91 -25.27 -2.75 -5.90
CA GLU A 91 -25.22 -4.10 -6.50
C GLU A 91 -24.04 -4.25 -7.46
N THR A 92 -23.85 -3.29 -8.37
CA THR A 92 -22.72 -3.28 -9.31
C THR A 92 -21.37 -3.26 -8.58
N CYS A 93 -21.25 -2.51 -7.48
CA CYS A 93 -20.05 -2.52 -6.65
C CYS A 93 -19.81 -3.87 -5.97
N GLY A 94 -20.87 -4.56 -5.55
CA GLY A 94 -20.78 -5.91 -5.00
C GLY A 94 -20.30 -6.93 -6.03
N ASP A 95 -20.83 -6.87 -7.24
CA ASP A 95 -20.40 -7.73 -8.36
C ASP A 95 -18.94 -7.48 -8.73
N LEU A 96 -18.52 -6.21 -8.80
CA LEU A 96 -17.14 -5.83 -9.06
C LEU A 96 -16.18 -6.35 -7.99
N ASP A 97 -16.56 -6.28 -6.71
CA ASP A 97 -15.73 -6.81 -5.60
C ASP A 97 -15.57 -8.34 -5.69
N ASN A 98 -16.62 -9.05 -6.12
CA ASN A 98 -16.55 -10.49 -6.36
C ASN A 98 -15.64 -10.83 -7.56
N GLU A 99 -15.77 -10.11 -8.68
CA GLU A 99 -14.92 -10.29 -9.85
C GLU A 99 -13.44 -10.02 -9.54
N ILE A 100 -13.15 -8.95 -8.77
CA ILE A 100 -11.79 -8.65 -8.31
C ILE A 100 -11.23 -9.80 -7.47
N LYS A 101 -12.01 -10.34 -6.52
CA LYS A 101 -11.56 -11.47 -5.69
C LYS A 101 -11.27 -12.72 -6.52
N GLU A 102 -12.13 -13.04 -7.48
CA GLU A 102 -11.95 -14.17 -8.38
C GLU A 102 -10.65 -14.02 -9.20
N LYS A 103 -10.45 -12.86 -9.85
CA LYS A 103 -9.24 -12.57 -10.63
C LYS A 103 -7.96 -12.59 -9.79
N VAL A 104 -8.03 -12.16 -8.53
CA VAL A 104 -6.89 -12.23 -7.60
C VAL A 104 -6.53 -13.67 -7.25
N GLU A 105 -7.51 -14.54 -6.97
CA GLU A 105 -7.23 -15.95 -6.68
C GLU A 105 -6.79 -16.72 -7.93
N GLU A 106 -7.35 -16.43 -9.12
CA GLU A 106 -6.85 -16.95 -10.40
C GLU A 106 -5.36 -16.59 -10.59
N GLY A 107 -5.01 -15.31 -10.51
CA GLY A 107 -3.62 -14.87 -10.68
C GLY A 107 -2.64 -15.46 -9.66
N LYS A 108 -3.10 -15.72 -8.44
CA LYS A 108 -2.30 -16.38 -7.39
C LYS A 108 -2.08 -17.86 -7.68
N ASN A 109 -3.07 -18.55 -8.24
CA ASN A 109 -2.95 -19.93 -8.66
C ASN A 109 -1.99 -20.05 -9.87
N ASP A 110 -2.15 -19.19 -10.88
CA ASP A 110 -1.27 -19.14 -12.05
C ASP A 110 0.19 -18.87 -11.66
N LEU A 111 0.41 -17.94 -10.73
CA LEU A 111 1.75 -17.63 -10.21
C LEU A 111 2.36 -18.83 -9.48
N LYS A 112 1.55 -19.56 -8.72
CA LYS A 112 1.99 -20.75 -8.00
C LYS A 112 2.35 -21.88 -8.96
N GLU A 113 1.55 -22.11 -9.99
CA GLU A 113 1.81 -23.10 -11.04
C GLU A 113 3.10 -22.75 -11.80
N THR A 114 3.22 -21.51 -12.28
CA THR A 114 4.43 -21.01 -12.94
C THR A 114 5.65 -21.16 -12.05
N SER A 115 5.52 -20.89 -10.74
CA SER A 115 6.63 -21.08 -9.79
C SER A 115 7.05 -22.54 -9.65
N ILE A 116 6.12 -23.50 -9.76
CA ILE A 116 6.44 -24.93 -9.71
C ILE A 116 7.16 -25.33 -10.99
N GLU A 117 6.61 -24.97 -12.16
CA GLU A 117 7.22 -25.27 -13.47
C GLU A 117 8.64 -24.72 -13.58
N VAL A 118 8.86 -23.47 -13.16
CA VAL A 118 10.20 -22.85 -13.18
C VAL A 118 11.17 -23.59 -12.25
N LYS A 119 10.71 -24.06 -11.08
CA LYS A 119 11.55 -24.83 -10.16
C LYS A 119 11.91 -26.19 -10.73
N GLU A 120 10.96 -26.88 -11.35
CA GLU A 120 11.19 -28.18 -11.99
C GLU A 120 12.18 -28.03 -13.14
N LYS A 121 11.94 -27.08 -14.05
CA LYS A 121 12.85 -26.79 -15.17
C LYS A 121 14.26 -26.41 -14.72
N LEU A 122 14.38 -25.56 -13.70
CA LEU A 122 15.68 -25.18 -13.15
C LEU A 122 16.39 -26.40 -12.53
N THR A 123 15.64 -27.29 -11.89
CA THR A 123 16.20 -28.52 -11.32
C THR A 123 16.72 -29.44 -12.42
N ASP A 124 15.96 -29.60 -13.51
CA ASP A 124 16.35 -30.39 -14.67
C ASP A 124 17.60 -29.81 -15.35
N ASP A 125 17.64 -28.49 -15.56
CA ASP A 125 18.79 -27.78 -16.14
C ASP A 125 20.06 -27.98 -15.28
N ILE A 126 19.91 -27.94 -13.94
CA ILE A 126 21.02 -28.21 -13.00
C ILE A 126 21.48 -29.66 -13.11
N ILE A 127 20.57 -30.62 -13.15
CA ILE A 127 20.90 -32.05 -13.29
C ILE A 127 21.62 -32.31 -14.62
N GLU A 128 21.17 -31.70 -15.71
CA GLU A 128 21.80 -31.79 -17.01
C GLU A 128 23.22 -31.21 -16.99
N LEU A 129 23.39 -30.02 -16.39
CA LEU A 129 24.69 -29.37 -16.26
C LEU A 129 25.67 -30.20 -15.43
N ILE A 130 25.24 -30.73 -14.27
CA ILE A 130 26.07 -31.62 -13.44
C ILE A 130 26.45 -32.88 -14.22
N SER A 131 25.50 -33.46 -14.95
CA SER A 131 25.75 -34.63 -15.80
C SER A 131 26.75 -34.32 -16.93
N GLY A 132 26.66 -33.15 -17.55
CA GLY A 132 27.62 -32.66 -18.54
C GLY A 132 29.03 -32.50 -17.96
N ILE A 133 29.14 -31.89 -16.77
CA ILE A 133 30.41 -31.76 -16.05
C ILE A 133 31.01 -33.13 -15.74
N LYS A 134 30.21 -34.07 -15.22
CA LYS A 134 30.66 -35.43 -14.91
C LYS A 134 31.21 -36.13 -16.15
N ARG A 135 30.48 -36.10 -17.28
CA ARG A 135 30.96 -36.68 -18.55
C ARG A 135 32.26 -36.03 -19.02
N ASN A 136 32.41 -34.72 -18.88
CA ASN A 136 33.64 -34.02 -19.24
C ASN A 136 34.80 -34.39 -18.31
N GLN A 137 34.57 -34.52 -17.00
CA GLN A 137 35.58 -35.01 -16.07
C GLN A 137 36.03 -36.44 -16.40
N GLU A 138 35.10 -37.34 -16.72
CA GLU A 138 35.44 -38.72 -17.12
C GLU A 138 36.29 -38.74 -18.40
N LYS A 139 35.95 -37.92 -19.41
CA LYS A 139 36.76 -37.77 -20.62
C LYS A 139 38.17 -37.24 -20.31
N ASN A 140 38.27 -36.21 -19.48
CA ASN A 140 39.55 -35.64 -19.08
C ASN A 140 40.39 -36.65 -18.29
N ASN A 141 39.81 -37.39 -17.35
CA ASN A 141 40.51 -38.43 -16.61
C ASN A 141 41.06 -39.53 -17.53
N LYS A 142 40.26 -40.01 -18.50
CA LYS A 142 40.74 -40.97 -19.50
C LYS A 142 41.93 -40.42 -20.30
N LEU A 143 41.84 -39.16 -20.73
CA LEU A 143 42.95 -38.48 -21.42
C LEU A 143 44.21 -38.39 -20.53
N TYR A 144 44.04 -38.05 -19.25
CA TYR A 144 45.15 -38.02 -18.29
C TYR A 144 45.77 -39.40 -18.07
N GLU A 145 44.96 -40.46 -17.95
CA GLU A 145 45.46 -41.83 -17.84
C GLU A 145 46.24 -42.27 -19.08
N GLU A 146 45.76 -41.93 -20.28
CA GLU A 146 46.49 -42.23 -21.53
C GLU A 146 47.83 -41.47 -21.61
N LYS A 147 47.84 -40.19 -21.22
CA LYS A 147 49.08 -39.41 -21.11
C LYS A 147 50.04 -39.98 -20.06
N LEU A 148 49.54 -40.40 -18.91
CA LEU A 148 50.35 -41.06 -17.87
C LEU A 148 50.93 -42.38 -18.36
N LYS A 149 50.13 -43.23 -19.02
CA LYS A 149 50.59 -44.51 -19.59
C LYS A 149 51.62 -44.32 -20.70
N SER A 150 51.48 -43.28 -21.53
CA SER A 150 52.47 -42.97 -22.56
C SER A 150 53.77 -42.42 -21.96
N LEU A 151 53.69 -41.54 -20.96
CA LEU A 151 54.87 -41.09 -20.19
C LEU A 151 55.55 -42.24 -19.45
N SER A 152 54.79 -43.13 -18.79
CA SER A 152 55.38 -44.26 -18.06
C SER A 152 56.08 -45.25 -19.00
N LYS A 153 55.63 -45.37 -20.25
CA LYS A 153 56.31 -46.16 -21.29
C LYS A 153 57.55 -45.44 -21.85
N ALA A 154 57.54 -44.12 -21.92
CA ALA A 154 58.64 -43.32 -22.43
C ALA A 154 59.77 -43.11 -21.40
N VAL A 155 59.47 -43.16 -20.10
CA VAL A 155 60.42 -42.98 -19.02
C VAL A 155 60.99 -44.33 -18.59
N LYS A 156 62.31 -44.53 -18.75
CA LYS A 156 63.03 -45.67 -18.14
C LYS A 156 62.85 -45.62 -16.61
N PRO A 157 62.56 -46.74 -15.93
CA PRO A 157 62.43 -46.73 -14.48
C PRO A 157 63.74 -46.23 -13.85
N PHE A 158 63.62 -45.20 -13.00
CA PHE A 158 64.75 -44.68 -12.25
C PHE A 158 65.32 -45.78 -11.35
N SER A 159 66.66 -45.83 -11.25
CA SER A 159 67.33 -46.66 -10.24
C SER A 159 66.86 -46.28 -8.85
N THR A 160 66.65 -47.27 -7.97
CA THR A 160 66.22 -47.09 -6.57
C THR A 160 67.06 -46.06 -5.82
N ARG A 161 68.36 -45.98 -6.11
CA ARG A 161 69.27 -44.99 -5.51
C ARG A 161 68.95 -43.56 -5.91
N THR A 162 68.57 -43.33 -7.16
CA THR A 162 68.26 -42.00 -7.67
C THR A 162 66.88 -41.52 -7.21
N ALA A 163 65.91 -42.43 -7.08
CA ALA A 163 64.59 -42.11 -6.51
C ALA A 163 64.68 -41.66 -5.05
N ILE A 164 65.49 -42.35 -4.24
CA ILE A 164 65.73 -41.98 -2.84
C ILE A 164 66.39 -40.59 -2.75
N ALA A 165 67.35 -40.29 -3.62
CA ALA A 165 68.01 -38.99 -3.65
C ALA A 165 67.06 -37.83 -4.03
N ILE A 166 66.19 -38.05 -5.02
CA ILE A 166 65.20 -37.04 -5.44
C ILE A 166 64.16 -36.80 -4.35
N CYS A 167 63.64 -37.87 -3.72
CA CYS A 167 62.72 -37.71 -2.58
C CYS A 167 63.39 -36.97 -1.42
N ALA A 168 64.61 -37.35 -1.02
CA ALA A 168 65.33 -36.66 0.05
C ALA A 168 65.52 -35.16 -0.25
N LEU A 169 65.86 -34.82 -1.50
CA LEU A 169 66.02 -33.44 -1.95
C LEU A 169 64.70 -32.66 -1.89
N CYS A 170 63.60 -33.21 -2.40
CA CYS A 170 62.29 -32.56 -2.35
C CYS A 170 61.80 -32.35 -0.90
N THR A 171 62.00 -33.34 -0.03
CA THR A 171 61.61 -33.24 1.39
C THR A 171 62.43 -32.16 2.12
N LEU A 172 63.72 -32.03 1.81
CA LEU A 172 64.57 -30.97 2.38
C LEU A 172 64.16 -29.58 1.88
N CYS A 173 63.85 -29.42 0.60
CA CYS A 173 63.39 -28.15 0.03
C CYS A 173 62.06 -27.68 0.64
N LEU A 174 61.09 -28.58 0.79
CA LEU A 174 59.81 -28.27 1.44
C LEU A 174 59.99 -27.90 2.92
N SER A 175 60.82 -28.66 3.64
CA SER A 175 61.09 -28.41 5.06
C SER A 175 61.81 -27.07 5.30
N ALA A 176 62.75 -26.71 4.42
CA ALA A 176 63.45 -25.43 4.47
C ALA A 176 62.50 -24.24 4.18
N ALA A 177 61.57 -24.38 3.22
CA ALA A 177 60.60 -23.35 2.90
C ALA A 177 59.64 -23.07 4.07
N PHE A 178 59.12 -24.11 4.73
CA PHE A 178 58.23 -23.94 5.89
C PHE A 178 58.97 -23.43 7.14
N SER A 179 60.22 -23.85 7.37
CA SER A 179 61.04 -23.39 8.50
C SER A 179 61.49 -21.92 8.36
N GLY A 180 61.79 -21.48 7.13
CA GLY A 180 62.12 -20.07 6.86
C GLY A 180 60.93 -19.14 7.06
N ALA A 181 59.72 -19.58 6.69
CA ALA A 181 58.50 -18.80 6.87
C ALA A 181 58.15 -18.59 8.35
N THR A 182 58.34 -19.60 9.21
CA THR A 182 58.08 -19.48 10.66
C THR A 182 59.11 -18.62 11.36
N TRP A 183 60.39 -18.68 10.96
CA TRP A 183 61.43 -17.79 11.50
C TRP A 183 61.20 -16.32 11.13
N TYR A 184 60.79 -16.04 9.89
CA TYR A 184 60.50 -14.68 9.42
C TYR A 184 59.36 -14.03 10.23
N VAL A 185 58.28 -14.78 10.49
CA VAL A 185 57.14 -14.28 11.29
C VAL A 185 57.55 -14.00 12.74
N ALA A 186 58.30 -14.91 13.38
CA ALA A 186 58.75 -14.74 14.76
C ALA A 186 59.75 -13.57 14.94
N GLN A 187 60.61 -13.32 13.94
CA GLN A 187 61.54 -12.19 13.94
C GLN A 187 60.78 -10.85 13.82
N HIS A 188 59.76 -10.81 12.96
CA HIS A 188 58.99 -9.59 12.70
C HIS A 188 58.16 -9.16 13.93
N GLU A 189 57.66 -10.12 14.71
CA GLU A 189 56.91 -9.86 15.95
C GLU A 189 57.81 -9.32 17.09
N LYS A 190 59.05 -9.82 17.17
CA LYS A 190 60.07 -9.29 18.11
C LYS A 190 60.51 -7.88 17.75
N GLU A 191 60.72 -7.57 16.47
CA GLU A 191 61.07 -6.21 16.06
C GLU A 191 59.94 -5.21 16.32
N ALA A 192 58.68 -5.60 16.08
CA ALA A 192 57.52 -4.74 16.32
C ALA A 192 57.36 -4.37 17.80
N SER A 193 57.50 -5.37 18.68
CA SER A 193 57.44 -5.14 20.14
C SER A 193 58.61 -4.28 20.62
N LEU A 194 59.84 -4.51 20.14
CA LEU A 194 61.00 -3.68 20.50
C LEU A 194 60.82 -2.22 20.10
N ARG A 195 60.28 -1.96 18.88
CA ARG A 195 59.98 -0.60 18.40
C ARG A 195 58.90 0.09 19.22
N PHE A 196 57.90 -0.65 19.71
CA PHE A 196 56.87 -0.12 20.60
C PHE A 196 57.46 0.32 21.95
N TYR A 197 58.25 -0.55 22.60
CA TYR A 197 58.91 -0.21 23.87
C TYR A 197 59.87 0.97 23.73
N ALA A 198 60.63 1.04 22.63
CA ALA A 198 61.52 2.18 22.36
C ALA A 198 60.76 3.50 22.20
N ARG A 199 59.62 3.50 21.50
CA ARG A 199 58.76 4.70 21.38
C ARG A 199 58.13 5.10 22.69
N ALA A 200 57.60 4.14 23.46
CA ALA A 200 57.01 4.41 24.77
C ALA A 200 58.03 5.00 25.75
N PHE A 201 59.28 4.53 25.72
CA PHE A 201 60.37 5.10 26.51
C PHE A 201 60.69 6.55 26.11
N LEU A 202 60.78 6.84 24.81
CA LEU A 202 61.01 8.20 24.31
C LEU A 202 59.86 9.16 24.67
N ASP A 203 58.61 8.71 24.58
CA ASP A 203 57.45 9.52 24.96
C ASP A 203 57.43 9.81 26.46
N MET A 204 57.73 8.83 27.31
CA MET A 204 57.88 9.04 28.76
C MET A 204 59.00 10.03 29.07
N LYS A 205 60.15 9.91 28.39
CA LYS A 205 61.27 10.83 28.56
C LYS A 205 60.86 12.26 28.21
N LYS A 206 60.16 12.46 27.09
CA LYS A 206 59.66 13.77 26.67
C LYS A 206 58.69 14.38 27.68
N ILE A 207 57.72 13.60 28.16
CA ILE A 207 56.78 14.03 29.22
C ILE A 207 57.53 14.40 30.51
N THR A 208 58.55 13.62 30.86
CA THR A 208 59.37 13.87 32.06
C THR A 208 60.19 15.15 31.93
N GLU A 209 60.81 15.41 30.77
CA GLU A 209 61.53 16.66 30.50
C GLU A 209 60.61 17.88 30.49
N GLU A 210 59.42 17.77 29.88
CA GLU A 210 58.41 18.84 29.89
C GLU A 210 57.89 19.13 31.31
N SER A 211 57.72 18.08 32.13
CA SER A 211 57.31 18.21 33.53
C SER A 211 58.42 18.79 34.40
N MET A 212 59.68 18.39 34.14
CA MET A 212 60.86 18.91 34.84
C MET A 212 61.02 20.42 34.65
N ARG A 213 60.76 20.93 33.44
CA ARG A 213 60.81 22.37 33.15
C ARG A 213 59.84 23.22 33.98
N LYS A 214 58.80 22.60 34.56
CA LYS A 214 57.80 23.29 35.41
C LYS A 214 58.13 23.29 36.91
N LEU A 215 59.21 22.61 37.33
CA LEU A 215 59.62 22.50 38.74
C LEU A 215 60.63 23.60 39.16
N PRO A 216 60.77 23.88 40.48
CA PRO A 216 61.76 24.83 41.00
C PRO A 216 63.20 24.40 40.66
N LYS A 217 64.10 25.36 40.45
CA LYS A 217 65.47 25.12 39.94
C LYS A 217 66.32 24.17 40.79
N SER A 218 66.04 24.06 42.09
CA SER A 218 66.74 23.13 43.01
C SER A 218 66.42 21.66 42.71
N ASP A 219 65.19 21.36 42.32
CA ASP A 219 64.72 19.98 42.10
C ASP A 219 64.96 19.52 40.66
N GLN A 220 65.07 20.48 39.72
CA GLN A 220 65.43 20.21 38.33
C GLN A 220 66.78 19.52 38.19
N GLN A 221 67.80 19.93 38.94
CA GLN A 221 69.14 19.32 38.85
C GLN A 221 69.15 17.86 39.34
N ASN A 222 68.39 17.56 40.40
CA ASN A 222 68.34 16.22 40.97
C ASN A 222 67.59 15.24 40.05
N ILE A 223 66.46 15.67 39.46
CA ILE A 223 65.69 14.84 38.53
C ILE A 223 66.45 14.65 37.20
N LYS A 224 67.18 15.69 36.74
CA LYS A 224 68.02 15.59 35.54
C LYS A 224 69.14 14.56 35.70
N LEU A 225 69.83 14.56 36.84
CA LEU A 225 70.86 13.56 37.12
C LEU A 225 70.30 12.13 37.13
N LYS A 226 69.11 11.91 37.70
CA LYS A 226 68.45 10.59 37.69
C LYS A 226 68.01 10.16 36.30
N LEU A 227 67.57 11.09 35.45
CA LEU A 227 67.20 10.80 34.06
C LEU A 227 68.43 10.43 33.23
N ASP A 228 69.54 11.18 33.38
CA ASP A 228 70.82 10.89 32.73
C ASP A 228 71.40 9.54 33.20
N GLU A 229 71.20 9.17 34.47
CA GLU A 229 71.59 7.86 35.00
C GLU A 229 70.78 6.71 34.36
N ILE A 230 69.47 6.89 34.16
CA ILE A 230 68.62 5.90 33.49
C ILE A 230 69.01 5.74 32.01
N ASP A 231 69.28 6.85 31.31
CA ASP A 231 69.72 6.82 29.90
C ASP A 231 71.11 6.22 29.71
N SER A 232 71.96 6.28 30.74
CA SER A 232 73.30 5.67 30.71
C SER A 232 73.30 4.15 30.82
N ARG A 233 72.16 3.54 31.17
CA ARG A 233 72.02 2.08 31.21
C ARG A 233 71.97 1.54 29.79
N LYS A 234 73.02 0.83 29.38
CA LYS A 234 73.04 0.11 28.10
C LYS A 234 71.98 -1.01 28.10
N PRO A 235 71.41 -1.34 26.92
CA PRO A 235 70.55 -2.52 26.78
C PRO A 235 71.29 -3.82 27.13
#